data_AF-A0A4Q0SZN3-F1
#
_entry.id   AF-A0A4Q0SZN3-F1
#
_cell.length_a   1.000
_cell.length_b   1.000
_cell.length_c   1.000
_cell.angle_alpha   90.00
_cell.angle_beta   90.00
_cell.angle_gamma   90.00
#
_symmetry.space_group_name_H-M   'P 1'
#
loop_
_entity.id
_entity.type
_entity.pdbx_description
1 polymer ?
#
loop_
_entity_poly.entity_id
_entity_poly.type
_entity_poly.pdbx_seq_one_letter_code
_entity_poly.pdbx_strand_id
1 'polypeptide(L)'
;MKVYLIGGGIASLAAAAFLIRDAGFKGHDIIILEESKMIGGSLDANGSPESGYVMRGGRMIESKYLCTFDLFSSIPTLDNSQSVTDEIFAWNKTMKTASRCRLFRDGKSVDAPLFGLSESHILTIERLEAEPESLLGRTAISDQFAPDFFKADFWYMWCTTFAFQPWHSAVEFKRYLVRFTHMISGFSTLGGIMRTVYNQYDSLVRPLRHWLEERGVQVLLNTQVLELTTLHAADGFAVEQIMCERSNSPHAIRVTSSDLVFATLGSMTEGSHFGAMDRPAILDANSDGSAWSLWKKLAAREPDWGNPENFSSHIEASKWLSFTTTLHTSTFFDSIRDLTGNAPGEGGLITFPESNWLVSIVLPHQPHFMDQPQGVDVFWGYSLFIDQPGNFVKKPMAECTGREIMTEIMGHLRLSEKTTDVLSKCICIPCIMPFITSQFLPRSQGDRPAIIPSRSKESRLHRPILRNGR
;
A
#
# COMPACT_ATOMS: atom_id res chain seq x y z
N MET A 1 -11.50 -26.21 -18.06
CA MET A 1 -11.25 -24.78 -17.85
C MET A 1 -10.58 -24.61 -16.51
N LYS A 2 -9.38 -24.05 -16.51
CA LYS A 2 -8.61 -23.62 -15.34
C LYS A 2 -8.50 -22.09 -15.34
N VAL A 3 -8.28 -21.52 -14.17
CA VAL A 3 -7.96 -20.10 -13.99
C VAL A 3 -6.62 -19.99 -13.30
N TYR A 4 -5.70 -19.26 -13.90
CA TYR A 4 -4.39 -18.95 -13.33
C TYR A 4 -4.35 -17.50 -12.91
N LEU A 5 -3.99 -17.24 -11.65
CA LEU A 5 -3.82 -15.90 -11.10
C LEU A 5 -2.36 -15.70 -10.70
N ILE A 6 -1.72 -14.67 -11.26
CA ILE A 6 -0.30 -14.40 -11.07
C ILE A 6 -0.15 -13.30 -10.02
N GLY A 7 0.54 -13.66 -8.94
CA GLY A 7 0.64 -12.90 -7.70
C GLY A 7 -0.44 -13.33 -6.70
N GLY A 8 -0.07 -13.46 -5.44
CA GLY A 8 -0.92 -13.78 -4.29
C GLY A 8 -1.37 -12.55 -3.51
N GLY A 9 -1.35 -11.36 -4.13
CA GLY A 9 -1.89 -10.13 -3.54
C GLY A 9 -3.43 -10.09 -3.51
N ILE A 10 -3.98 -9.05 -2.89
CA ILE A 10 -5.43 -8.88 -2.71
C ILE A 10 -6.22 -8.92 -4.02
N ALA A 11 -5.64 -8.44 -5.14
CA ALA A 11 -6.28 -8.46 -6.44
C ALA A 11 -6.60 -9.90 -6.90
N SER A 12 -5.63 -10.81 -6.82
CA SER A 12 -5.83 -12.21 -7.18
C SER A 12 -6.75 -12.93 -6.20
N LEU A 13 -6.62 -12.67 -4.90
CA LEU A 13 -7.49 -13.29 -3.90
C LEU A 13 -8.95 -12.86 -4.10
N ALA A 14 -9.18 -11.58 -4.37
CA ALA A 14 -10.51 -11.05 -4.69
C ALA A 14 -11.06 -11.64 -6.00
N ALA A 15 -10.25 -11.69 -7.05
CA ALA A 15 -10.66 -12.29 -8.33
C ALA A 15 -11.05 -13.76 -8.17
N ALA A 16 -10.29 -14.54 -7.41
CA ALA A 16 -10.64 -15.93 -7.10
C ALA A 16 -11.98 -16.04 -6.35
N ALA A 17 -12.22 -15.17 -5.39
CA ALA A 17 -13.48 -15.15 -4.65
C ALA A 17 -14.68 -14.79 -5.52
N PHE A 18 -14.58 -13.75 -6.35
CA PHE A 18 -15.64 -13.39 -7.30
C PHE A 18 -15.87 -14.48 -8.36
N LEU A 19 -14.82 -15.16 -8.84
CA LEU A 19 -14.98 -16.28 -9.78
C LEU A 19 -15.78 -17.44 -9.16
N ILE A 20 -15.55 -17.75 -7.89
CA ILE A 20 -16.30 -18.79 -7.19
C ILE A 20 -17.73 -18.31 -6.91
N ARG A 21 -17.86 -17.14 -6.27
CA ARG A 21 -19.13 -16.62 -5.75
C ARG A 21 -20.10 -16.24 -6.87
N ASP A 22 -19.61 -15.53 -7.89
CA ASP A 22 -20.47 -14.85 -8.87
C ASP A 22 -20.44 -15.53 -10.25
N ALA A 23 -19.34 -16.20 -10.59
CA ALA A 23 -19.19 -16.90 -11.88
C ALA A 23 -19.32 -18.44 -11.79
N GLY A 24 -19.51 -18.99 -10.58
CA GLY A 24 -19.76 -20.42 -10.36
C GLY A 24 -18.55 -21.33 -10.63
N PHE A 25 -17.34 -20.80 -10.63
CA PHE A 25 -16.12 -21.62 -10.77
C PHE A 25 -15.93 -22.49 -9.53
N LYS A 26 -15.46 -23.72 -9.75
CA LYS A 26 -15.03 -24.60 -8.66
C LYS A 26 -13.63 -24.20 -8.22
N GLY A 27 -13.39 -24.10 -6.91
CA GLY A 27 -12.09 -23.63 -6.40
C GLY A 27 -10.91 -24.48 -6.87
N HIS A 28 -11.07 -25.80 -7.02
CA HIS A 28 -10.02 -26.69 -7.55
C HIS A 28 -9.60 -26.39 -9.01
N ASP A 29 -10.38 -25.57 -9.73
CA ASP A 29 -10.05 -25.07 -11.06
C ASP A 29 -9.30 -23.74 -11.04
N ILE A 30 -9.10 -23.15 -9.87
CA ILE A 30 -8.41 -21.88 -9.67
C ILE A 30 -7.04 -22.14 -9.02
N ILE A 31 -5.99 -21.61 -9.65
CA ILE A 31 -4.60 -21.73 -9.22
C ILE A 31 -3.99 -20.34 -9.09
N ILE A 32 -3.49 -20.02 -7.89
CA ILE A 32 -2.74 -18.80 -7.60
C ILE A 32 -1.25 -19.14 -7.60
N LEU A 33 -0.46 -18.39 -8.37
CA LEU A 33 0.99 -18.51 -8.49
C LEU A 33 1.64 -17.36 -7.72
N GLU A 34 2.31 -17.64 -6.61
CA GLU A 34 2.95 -16.64 -5.75
C GLU A 34 4.45 -16.93 -5.62
N GLU A 35 5.28 -15.93 -5.91
CA GLU A 35 6.74 -16.02 -5.80
C GLU A 35 7.19 -16.17 -4.34
N SER A 36 6.53 -15.47 -3.41
CA SER A 36 6.90 -15.45 -2.01
C SER A 36 6.49 -16.73 -1.28
N LYS A 37 7.00 -16.85 -0.04
CA LYS A 37 6.62 -17.90 0.91
C LYS A 37 5.23 -17.67 1.54
N MET A 38 4.63 -16.51 1.30
CA MET A 38 3.39 -16.07 1.91
C MET A 38 2.61 -15.22 0.92
N ILE A 39 1.28 -15.34 0.91
CA ILE A 39 0.40 -14.48 0.13
C ILE A 39 0.11 -13.15 0.84
N GLY A 40 -0.66 -12.27 0.22
CA GLY A 40 -1.07 -10.97 0.76
C GLY A 40 -0.44 -9.80 0.03
N GLY A 41 0.70 -10.01 -0.63
CA GLY A 41 1.39 -8.96 -1.38
C GLY A 41 1.65 -7.75 -0.49
N SER A 42 1.23 -6.56 -0.92
CA SER A 42 1.40 -5.31 -0.17
C SER A 42 0.48 -5.13 1.05
N LEU A 43 -0.31 -6.14 1.42
CA LEU A 43 -1.06 -6.21 2.69
C LEU A 43 -0.37 -7.17 3.67
N ASP A 44 0.96 -7.17 3.69
CA ASP A 44 1.77 -8.01 4.56
C ASP A 44 1.79 -7.51 6.01
N ALA A 45 1.86 -8.46 6.93
CA ALA A 45 2.24 -8.24 8.31
C ALA A 45 2.85 -9.55 8.84
N ASN A 46 4.00 -9.49 9.51
CA ASN A 46 4.68 -10.67 10.03
C ASN A 46 5.60 -10.31 11.22
N GLY A 47 6.30 -11.29 11.77
CA GLY A 47 7.26 -11.13 12.86
C GLY A 47 6.74 -11.65 14.19
N SER A 48 7.47 -11.34 15.25
CA SER A 48 7.18 -11.80 16.62
C SER A 48 7.56 -10.71 17.63
N PRO A 49 7.12 -10.81 18.89
CA PRO A 49 7.54 -9.85 19.91
C PRO A 49 9.06 -9.91 20.15
N GLU A 50 9.72 -11.06 19.98
CA GLU A 50 11.17 -11.22 20.20
C GLU A 50 12.02 -10.72 19.02
N SER A 51 11.58 -10.96 17.78
CA SER A 51 12.33 -10.53 16.58
C SER A 51 11.94 -9.13 16.10
N GLY A 52 10.83 -8.59 16.60
CA GLY A 52 10.15 -7.41 16.08
C GLY A 52 9.12 -7.77 15.01
N TYR A 53 7.99 -7.08 15.05
CA TYR A 53 6.97 -7.09 14.02
C TYR A 53 7.35 -6.20 12.84
N VAL A 54 6.84 -6.55 11.66
CA VAL A 54 7.01 -5.79 10.41
C VAL A 54 5.70 -5.69 9.65
N MET A 55 5.48 -4.52 9.05
CA MET A 55 4.52 -4.31 7.96
C MET A 55 5.05 -3.22 7.03
N ARG A 56 4.95 -3.42 5.71
CA ARG A 56 5.40 -2.42 4.73
C ARG A 56 4.52 -1.18 4.67
N GLY A 57 3.27 -1.27 5.11
CA GLY A 57 2.46 -0.08 5.33
C GLY A 57 1.08 -0.35 5.88
N GLY A 58 0.56 0.63 6.62
CA GLY A 58 -0.84 0.65 7.02
C GLY A 58 -1.76 0.99 5.85
N ARG A 59 -3.01 0.53 5.91
CA ARG A 59 -4.07 0.96 4.99
C ARG A 59 -5.20 1.65 5.74
N MET A 60 -5.85 2.56 5.02
CA MET A 60 -7.09 3.21 5.41
C MET A 60 -8.18 2.75 4.45
N ILE A 61 -9.37 2.55 4.99
CA ILE A 61 -10.59 2.30 4.23
C ILE A 61 -11.62 3.36 4.59
N GLU A 62 -12.61 3.59 3.74
CA GLU A 62 -13.73 4.49 4.05
C GLU A 62 -15.03 3.91 3.51
N SER A 63 -16.16 4.44 3.99
CA SER A 63 -17.50 3.88 3.78
C SER A 63 -17.90 3.62 2.31
N LYS A 64 -17.27 4.31 1.34
CA LYS A 64 -17.53 4.14 -0.10
C LYS A 64 -16.57 3.17 -0.79
N TYR A 65 -15.84 2.32 -0.05
CA TYR A 65 -15.09 1.18 -0.61
C TYR A 65 -16.05 0.03 -0.95
N LEU A 66 -17.04 0.32 -1.82
CA LEU A 66 -18.20 -0.54 -2.06
C LEU A 66 -17.81 -1.94 -2.52
N CYS A 67 -16.86 -2.05 -3.46
CA CYS A 67 -16.40 -3.36 -3.94
C CYS A 67 -15.65 -4.16 -2.87
N THR A 68 -14.91 -3.48 -1.97
CA THR A 68 -14.25 -4.13 -0.85
C THR A 68 -15.28 -4.69 0.12
N PHE A 69 -16.27 -3.89 0.52
CA PHE A 69 -17.31 -4.34 1.44
C PHE A 69 -18.23 -5.38 0.83
N ASP A 70 -18.49 -5.31 -0.48
CA ASP A 70 -19.21 -6.35 -1.20
C ASP A 70 -18.46 -7.68 -1.17
N LEU A 71 -17.15 -7.70 -1.49
CA LEU A 71 -16.32 -8.90 -1.40
C LEU A 71 -16.38 -9.49 0.01
N PHE A 72 -16.04 -8.69 1.03
CA PHE A 72 -15.88 -9.16 2.40
C PHE A 72 -17.21 -9.40 3.14
N SER A 73 -18.36 -9.04 2.55
CA SER A 73 -19.68 -9.42 3.07
C SER A 73 -19.93 -10.93 2.96
N SER A 74 -19.23 -11.60 2.04
CA SER A 74 -19.35 -13.04 1.80
C SER A 74 -18.23 -13.85 2.45
N ILE A 75 -17.27 -13.18 3.08
CA ILE A 75 -16.09 -13.79 3.70
C ILE A 75 -16.26 -13.75 5.22
N PRO A 76 -16.33 -14.90 5.91
CA PRO A 76 -16.42 -14.95 7.36
C PRO A 76 -15.09 -14.54 8.00
N THR A 77 -15.15 -14.03 9.23
CA THR A 77 -13.98 -13.90 10.10
C THR A 77 -13.35 -15.28 10.38
N LEU A 78 -12.10 -15.33 10.84
CA LEU A 78 -11.40 -16.61 11.09
C LEU A 78 -12.09 -17.49 12.16
N ASP A 79 -12.83 -16.89 13.08
CA ASP A 79 -13.61 -17.58 14.09
C ASP A 79 -15.05 -17.90 13.64
N ASN A 80 -15.41 -17.54 12.39
CA ASN A 80 -16.73 -17.67 11.79
C ASN A 80 -17.88 -16.98 12.55
N SER A 81 -17.58 -15.98 13.39
CA SER A 81 -18.60 -15.29 14.19
C SER A 81 -19.47 -14.32 13.37
N GLN A 82 -18.93 -13.72 12.32
CA GLN A 82 -19.61 -12.76 11.44
C GLN A 82 -18.88 -12.62 10.09
N SER A 83 -19.40 -11.79 9.18
CA SER A 83 -18.63 -11.41 7.99
C SER A 83 -17.53 -10.41 8.34
N VAL A 84 -16.43 -10.41 7.58
CA VAL A 84 -15.36 -9.42 7.74
C VAL A 84 -15.88 -7.99 7.52
N THR A 85 -16.84 -7.80 6.62
CA THR A 85 -17.51 -6.50 6.47
C THR A 85 -18.24 -6.09 7.74
N ASP A 86 -19.04 -6.97 8.34
CA ASP A 86 -19.77 -6.67 9.58
C ASP A 86 -18.82 -6.37 10.75
N GLU A 87 -17.72 -7.12 10.86
CA GLU A 87 -16.68 -6.87 11.86
C GLU A 87 -16.10 -5.46 11.72
N ILE A 88 -15.73 -5.07 10.50
CA ILE A 88 -15.19 -3.73 10.23
C ILE A 88 -16.22 -2.65 10.59
N PHE A 89 -17.48 -2.80 10.17
CA PHE A 89 -18.51 -1.80 10.49
C PHE A 89 -18.81 -1.74 11.99
N ALA A 90 -18.88 -2.88 12.69
CA ALA A 90 -19.07 -2.93 14.14
C ALA A 90 -17.90 -2.30 14.89
N TRP A 91 -16.67 -2.60 14.47
CA TRP A 91 -15.46 -2.02 15.02
C TRP A 91 -15.47 -0.49 14.93
N ASN A 92 -15.79 0.07 13.76
CA ASN A 92 -15.76 1.52 13.54
C ASN A 92 -16.97 2.27 14.13
N LYS A 93 -18.02 1.57 14.60
CA LYS A 93 -19.05 2.17 15.47
C LYS A 93 -18.51 2.45 16.88
N THR A 94 -17.59 1.61 17.35
CA THR A 94 -16.98 1.66 18.69
C THR A 94 -15.71 2.51 18.67
N MET A 95 -14.75 2.14 17.82
CA MET A 95 -13.49 2.82 17.60
C MET A 95 -13.65 3.90 16.52
N LYS A 96 -14.09 5.09 16.92
CA LYS A 96 -14.26 6.21 15.99
C LYS A 96 -12.94 6.94 15.79
N THR A 97 -12.43 6.95 14.56
CA THR A 97 -11.25 7.78 14.23
C THR A 97 -11.60 9.26 14.32
N ALA A 98 -10.86 9.98 15.17
CA ALA A 98 -10.92 11.42 15.34
C ALA A 98 -9.58 11.89 15.94
N SER A 99 -8.69 12.34 15.06
CA SER A 99 -7.40 12.89 15.43
C SER A 99 -7.57 14.19 16.21
N ARG A 100 -6.97 14.23 17.40
CA ARG A 100 -6.74 15.44 18.20
C ARG A 100 -5.34 16.01 18.01
N CYS A 101 -4.53 15.36 17.17
CA CYS A 101 -3.16 15.72 16.90
C CYS A 101 -2.79 15.32 15.47
N ARG A 102 -3.47 15.92 14.48
CA ARG A 102 -3.21 15.62 13.08
C ARG A 102 -1.80 16.04 12.66
N LEU A 103 -1.35 17.18 13.19
CA LEU A 103 -0.01 17.71 13.03
C LEU A 103 0.63 17.89 14.42
N PHE A 104 1.95 17.76 14.49
CA PHE A 104 2.74 17.97 15.71
C PHE A 104 3.90 18.91 15.40
N ARG A 105 4.00 20.01 16.15
CA ARG A 105 4.95 21.11 15.91
C ARG A 105 5.61 21.51 17.21
N ASP A 106 6.93 21.63 17.20
CA ASP A 106 7.73 22.06 18.35
C ASP A 106 7.29 21.47 19.72
N GLY A 107 7.09 20.15 19.79
CA GLY A 107 6.67 19.50 21.05
C GLY A 107 5.18 19.64 21.40
N LYS A 108 4.34 20.15 20.50
CA LYS A 108 2.92 20.43 20.76
C LYS A 108 2.01 19.81 19.71
N SER A 109 0.88 19.28 20.18
CA SER A 109 -0.21 18.80 19.34
C SER A 109 -0.93 19.96 18.66
N VAL A 110 -1.26 19.79 17.37
CA VAL A 110 -2.16 20.67 16.64
C VAL A 110 -3.43 19.89 16.31
N ASP A 111 -4.50 20.24 17.01
CA ASP A 111 -5.84 19.69 16.78
C ASP A 111 -6.53 20.42 15.62
N ALA A 112 -7.24 19.66 14.78
CA ALA A 112 -8.04 20.14 13.66
C ALA A 112 -7.45 21.36 12.90
N PRO A 113 -6.21 21.26 12.36
CA PRO A 113 -5.57 22.35 11.65
C PRO A 113 -6.44 22.87 10.50
N LEU A 114 -6.44 24.19 10.33
CA LEU A 114 -7.07 24.84 9.18
C LEU A 114 -6.34 24.43 7.89
N PHE A 115 -7.03 24.49 6.76
CA PHE A 115 -6.41 24.15 5.46
C PHE A 115 -5.33 25.15 5.04
N GLY A 116 -5.43 26.43 5.41
CA GLY A 116 -4.43 27.44 5.05
C GLY A 116 -4.31 27.68 3.54
N LEU A 117 -5.39 27.46 2.79
CA LEU A 117 -5.46 27.70 1.35
C LEU A 117 -5.78 29.17 1.08
N SER A 118 -5.10 29.77 0.10
CA SER A 118 -5.46 31.08 -0.45
C SER A 118 -6.58 30.93 -1.49
N GLU A 119 -7.17 32.05 -1.91
CA GLU A 119 -8.17 32.07 -2.99
C GLU A 119 -7.60 31.50 -4.29
N SER A 120 -6.34 31.81 -4.64
CA SER A 120 -5.70 31.26 -5.83
C SER A 120 -5.51 29.74 -5.73
N HIS A 121 -5.20 29.20 -4.55
CA HIS A 121 -5.12 27.75 -4.36
C HIS A 121 -6.48 27.07 -4.58
N ILE A 122 -7.55 27.65 -4.04
CA ILE A 122 -8.92 27.13 -4.18
C ILE A 122 -9.35 27.14 -5.65
N LEU A 123 -9.15 28.26 -6.36
CA LEU A 123 -9.46 28.35 -7.79
C LEU A 123 -8.68 27.33 -8.63
N THR A 124 -7.42 27.06 -8.29
CA THR A 124 -6.65 26.01 -8.96
C THR A 124 -7.23 24.62 -8.67
N ILE A 125 -7.62 24.31 -7.43
CA ILE A 125 -8.26 23.04 -7.07
C ILE A 125 -9.57 22.86 -7.86
N GLU A 126 -10.44 23.87 -7.88
CA GLU A 126 -11.70 23.85 -8.62
C GLU A 126 -11.48 23.67 -10.13
N ARG A 127 -10.50 24.37 -10.71
CA ARG A 127 -10.10 24.16 -12.11
C ARG A 127 -9.69 22.72 -12.34
N LEU A 128 -8.81 22.16 -11.49
CA LEU A 128 -8.34 20.79 -11.63
C LEU A 128 -9.49 19.79 -11.53
N GLU A 129 -10.48 19.99 -10.67
CA GLU A 129 -11.66 19.13 -10.56
C GLU A 129 -12.53 19.15 -11.83
N ALA A 130 -12.63 20.29 -12.52
CA ALA A 130 -13.38 20.41 -13.77
C ALA A 130 -12.60 19.98 -15.03
N GLU A 131 -11.26 20.07 -15.01
CA GLU A 131 -10.42 19.93 -16.21
C GLU A 131 -10.35 18.47 -16.74
N PRO A 132 -10.57 18.20 -18.05
CA PRO A 132 -10.41 16.85 -18.59
C PRO A 132 -9.01 16.27 -18.32
N GLU A 133 -8.94 15.01 -17.89
CA GLU A 133 -7.65 14.34 -17.57
C GLU A 133 -6.67 14.35 -18.75
N SER A 134 -7.18 14.35 -19.99
CA SER A 134 -6.38 14.41 -21.21
C SER A 134 -5.59 15.71 -21.36
N LEU A 135 -6.04 16.81 -20.76
CA LEU A 135 -5.33 18.09 -20.79
C LEU A 135 -4.21 18.16 -19.75
N LEU A 136 -4.34 17.41 -18.65
CA LEU A 136 -3.30 17.31 -17.62
C LEU A 136 -2.13 16.43 -18.07
N GLY A 137 -2.39 15.36 -18.82
CA GLY A 137 -1.35 14.49 -19.38
C GLY A 137 -0.29 14.07 -18.35
N ARG A 138 1.00 14.26 -18.68
CA ARG A 138 2.17 13.95 -17.84
C ARG A 138 2.58 15.08 -16.90
N THR A 139 1.72 16.07 -16.64
CA THR A 139 2.06 17.14 -15.71
C THR A 139 2.12 16.64 -14.27
N ALA A 140 2.99 17.27 -13.49
CA ALA A 140 3.12 17.09 -12.06
C ALA A 140 2.16 18.02 -11.30
N ILE A 141 1.90 17.73 -10.02
CA ILE A 141 1.16 18.63 -9.12
C ILE A 141 1.86 19.99 -9.03
N SER A 142 3.20 20.01 -8.99
CA SER A 142 4.02 21.23 -8.97
C SER A 142 3.88 22.09 -10.21
N ASP A 143 3.42 21.55 -11.34
CA ASP A 143 3.18 22.33 -12.55
C ASP A 143 1.85 23.11 -12.45
N GLN A 144 0.97 22.71 -11.52
CA GLN A 144 -0.37 23.27 -11.38
C GLN A 144 -0.47 24.33 -10.28
N PHE A 145 0.43 24.31 -9.30
CA PHE A 145 0.37 25.15 -8.11
C PHE A 145 1.62 25.99 -7.92
N ALA A 146 1.45 27.18 -7.35
CA ALA A 146 2.57 28.02 -6.91
C ALA A 146 3.29 27.39 -5.69
N PRO A 147 4.58 27.72 -5.45
CA PRO A 147 5.37 27.09 -4.39
C PRO A 147 4.81 27.24 -2.96
N ASP A 148 4.02 28.28 -2.69
CA ASP A 148 3.40 28.52 -1.39
C ASP A 148 2.24 27.56 -1.07
N PHE A 149 1.61 26.94 -2.08
CA PHE A 149 0.65 25.85 -1.87
C PHE A 149 1.25 24.69 -1.08
N PHE A 150 2.50 24.33 -1.38
CA PHE A 150 3.22 23.23 -0.73
C PHE A 150 3.64 23.53 0.72
N LYS A 151 3.36 24.73 1.21
CA LYS A 151 3.56 25.13 2.61
C LYS A 151 2.24 25.20 3.40
N ALA A 152 1.10 25.01 2.75
CA ALA A 152 -0.21 25.01 3.40
C ALA A 152 -0.44 23.73 4.21
N ASP A 153 -1.15 23.85 5.33
CA ASP A 153 -1.53 22.71 6.16
C ASP A 153 -2.39 21.70 5.41
N PHE A 154 -3.20 22.15 4.43
CA PHE A 154 -3.87 21.27 3.48
C PHE A 154 -2.88 20.34 2.77
N TRP A 155 -1.78 20.88 2.22
CA TRP A 155 -0.80 20.06 1.52
C TRP A 155 -0.12 19.06 2.46
N TYR A 156 0.31 19.49 3.65
CA TYR A 156 0.92 18.59 4.63
C TYR A 156 -0.03 17.46 5.02
N MET A 157 -1.31 17.76 5.23
CA MET A 157 -2.31 16.71 5.51
C MET A 157 -2.56 15.82 4.30
N TRP A 158 -2.64 16.38 3.09
CA TRP A 158 -2.89 15.63 1.87
C TRP A 158 -1.75 14.68 1.52
N CYS A 159 -0.54 15.21 1.43
CA CYS A 159 0.63 14.44 1.06
C CYS A 159 0.94 13.35 2.07
N THR A 160 0.70 13.56 3.37
CA THR A 160 0.93 12.52 4.39
C THR A 160 -0.25 11.57 4.60
N THR A 161 -1.45 11.89 4.12
CA THR A 161 -2.56 10.92 4.13
C THR A 161 -2.40 9.92 2.99
N PHE A 162 -1.94 10.38 1.82
CA PHE A 162 -1.92 9.61 0.59
C PHE A 162 -0.52 9.29 0.05
N ALA A 163 0.54 9.76 0.70
CA ALA A 163 1.94 9.66 0.27
C ALA A 163 2.23 10.32 -1.10
N PHE A 164 1.58 11.44 -1.40
CA PHE A 164 1.88 12.24 -2.59
C PHE A 164 3.18 13.04 -2.44
N GLN A 165 3.85 13.27 -3.56
CA GLN A 165 4.98 14.18 -3.71
C GLN A 165 4.63 15.28 -4.72
N PRO A 166 5.27 16.47 -4.67
CA PRO A 166 4.99 17.55 -5.62
C PRO A 166 5.19 17.15 -7.09
N TRP A 167 6.13 16.24 -7.37
CA TRP A 167 6.42 15.73 -8.71
C TRP A 167 5.51 14.58 -9.17
N HIS A 168 4.56 14.14 -8.34
CA HIS A 168 3.59 13.11 -8.73
C HIS A 168 2.53 13.67 -9.69
N SER A 169 1.82 12.76 -10.34
CA SER A 169 0.83 13.03 -11.38
C SER A 169 -0.29 13.97 -10.92
N ALA A 170 -0.49 15.07 -11.65
CA ALA A 170 -1.65 15.94 -11.48
C ALA A 170 -2.98 15.21 -11.75
N VAL A 171 -2.98 14.21 -12.64
CA VAL A 171 -4.17 13.38 -12.94
C VAL A 171 -4.57 12.56 -11.71
N GLU A 172 -3.61 11.93 -11.02
CA GLU A 172 -3.94 11.16 -9.81
C GLU A 172 -4.35 12.09 -8.66
N PHE A 173 -3.71 13.25 -8.51
CA PHE A 173 -4.14 14.28 -7.54
C PHE A 173 -5.59 14.73 -7.79
N LYS A 174 -5.95 15.08 -9.03
CA LYS A 174 -7.33 15.39 -9.45
C LYS A 174 -8.29 14.25 -9.09
N ARG A 175 -7.94 13.00 -9.41
CA ARG A 175 -8.78 11.84 -9.10
C ARG A 175 -9.07 11.72 -7.61
N TYR A 176 -8.08 11.99 -6.75
CA TYR A 176 -8.26 11.95 -5.30
C TYR A 176 -9.15 13.10 -4.80
N LEU A 177 -8.97 14.32 -5.34
CA LEU A 177 -9.86 15.46 -5.03
C LEU A 177 -11.33 15.11 -5.30
N VAL A 178 -11.61 14.59 -6.49
CA VAL A 178 -12.97 14.18 -6.90
C VAL A 178 -13.47 12.94 -6.13
N ARG A 179 -12.61 11.95 -5.91
CA ARG A 179 -13.00 10.67 -5.26
C ARG A 179 -13.31 10.83 -3.78
N PHE A 180 -12.68 11.79 -3.12
CA PHE A 180 -12.78 11.98 -1.66
C PHE A 180 -13.42 13.32 -1.28
N THR A 181 -14.11 14.01 -2.20
CA THR A 181 -14.81 15.27 -1.90
C THR A 181 -15.77 15.13 -0.71
N HIS A 182 -16.46 13.99 -0.56
CA HIS A 182 -17.37 13.72 0.56
C HIS A 182 -16.67 13.61 1.93
N MET A 183 -15.34 13.50 1.95
CA MET A 183 -14.53 13.34 3.17
C MET A 183 -13.92 14.67 3.65
N ILE A 184 -14.05 15.75 2.88
CA ILE A 184 -13.34 17.02 3.15
C ILE A 184 -13.64 17.59 4.53
N SER A 185 -14.88 17.45 5.02
CA SER A 185 -15.32 17.98 6.32
C SER A 185 -14.64 17.30 7.51
N GLY A 186 -14.21 16.04 7.37
CA GLY A 186 -13.48 15.30 8.40
C GLY A 186 -11.97 15.29 8.20
N PHE A 187 -11.46 15.90 7.12
CA PHE A 187 -10.08 15.66 6.69
C PHE A 187 -9.02 16.11 7.71
N SER A 188 -9.24 17.25 8.38
CA SER A 188 -8.32 17.77 9.40
C SER A 188 -8.21 16.90 10.65
N THR A 189 -9.15 15.98 10.86
CA THR A 189 -9.16 15.04 12.00
C THR A 189 -9.15 13.59 11.55
N LEU A 190 -8.97 13.30 10.25
CA LEU A 190 -9.15 11.96 9.66
C LEU A 190 -10.53 11.35 9.94
N GLY A 191 -11.53 12.18 10.20
CA GLY A 191 -12.91 11.77 10.42
C GLY A 191 -13.48 11.01 9.23
N GLY A 192 -14.18 9.92 9.52
CA GLY A 192 -14.77 9.04 8.50
C GLY A 192 -13.82 7.96 7.95
N ILE A 193 -12.52 8.04 8.24
CA ILE A 193 -11.61 6.92 8.01
C ILE A 193 -12.02 5.75 8.89
N MET A 194 -12.03 4.57 8.28
CA MET A 194 -12.33 3.30 8.92
C MET A 194 -11.06 2.43 9.00
N ARG A 195 -11.00 1.58 10.02
CA ARG A 195 -9.91 0.64 10.29
C ARG A 195 -10.44 -0.78 10.42
N THR A 196 -9.59 -1.75 10.16
CA THR A 196 -9.80 -3.14 10.61
C THR A 196 -9.42 -3.28 12.08
N VAL A 197 -9.85 -4.38 12.73
CA VAL A 197 -9.51 -4.68 14.13
C VAL A 197 -8.00 -4.85 14.31
N TYR A 198 -7.39 -5.66 13.45
CA TYR A 198 -5.95 -5.89 13.39
C TYR A 198 -5.35 -5.24 12.14
N ASN A 199 -4.08 -5.52 11.85
CA ASN A 199 -3.47 -5.25 10.55
C ASN A 199 -4.26 -5.91 9.40
N GLN A 200 -4.02 -5.45 8.16
CA GLN A 200 -4.77 -5.91 6.99
C GLN A 200 -4.44 -7.36 6.59
N TYR A 201 -3.26 -7.88 6.95
CA TYR A 201 -2.97 -9.28 6.73
C TYR A 201 -3.90 -10.16 7.56
N ASP A 202 -3.99 -9.88 8.86
CA ASP A 202 -4.80 -10.64 9.81
C ASP A 202 -6.31 -10.44 9.58
N SER A 203 -6.73 -9.22 9.27
CA SER A 203 -8.17 -8.91 9.18
C SER A 203 -8.77 -9.13 7.79
N LEU A 204 -7.97 -9.16 6.73
CA LEU A 204 -8.46 -9.28 5.35
C LEU A 204 -7.87 -10.48 4.63
N VAL A 205 -6.53 -10.58 4.59
CA VAL A 205 -5.85 -11.62 3.80
C VAL A 205 -6.10 -13.00 4.37
N ARG A 206 -5.91 -13.20 5.68
CA ARG A 206 -6.10 -14.50 6.34
C ARG A 206 -7.54 -15.03 6.22
N PRO A 207 -8.60 -14.25 6.53
CA PRO A 207 -9.98 -14.69 6.31
C PRO A 207 -10.28 -15.08 4.86
N LEU A 208 -9.87 -14.24 3.91
CA LEU A 208 -10.10 -14.49 2.49
C LEU A 208 -9.35 -15.74 2.01
N ARG A 209 -8.09 -15.90 2.44
CA ARG A 209 -7.30 -17.11 2.18
C ARG A 209 -8.00 -18.36 2.69
N HIS A 210 -8.41 -18.34 3.94
CA HIS A 210 -9.06 -19.48 4.59
C HIS A 210 -10.32 -19.89 3.81
N TRP A 211 -11.17 -18.92 3.48
CA TRP A 211 -12.38 -19.15 2.69
C TRP A 211 -12.10 -19.76 1.31
N LEU A 212 -11.02 -19.34 0.64
CA LEU A 212 -10.59 -19.85 -0.66
C LEU A 212 -10.04 -21.29 -0.56
N GLU A 213 -9.21 -21.56 0.44
CA GLU A 213 -8.61 -22.88 0.68
C GLU A 213 -9.69 -23.93 1.01
N GLU A 214 -10.69 -23.58 1.83
CA GLU A 214 -11.85 -24.46 2.09
C GLU A 214 -12.64 -24.85 0.83
N ARG A 215 -12.61 -23.99 -0.19
CA ARG A 215 -13.26 -24.21 -1.49
C ARG A 215 -12.36 -24.90 -2.50
N GLY A 216 -11.16 -25.28 -2.10
CA GLY A 216 -10.20 -26.05 -2.89
C GLY A 216 -9.35 -25.21 -3.84
N VAL A 217 -9.28 -23.89 -3.66
CA VAL A 217 -8.35 -23.04 -4.44
C VAL A 217 -6.92 -23.47 -4.15
N GLN A 218 -6.12 -23.63 -5.21
CA GLN A 218 -4.74 -24.05 -5.08
C GLN A 218 -3.82 -22.83 -5.04
N VAL A 219 -2.96 -22.75 -4.02
CA VAL A 219 -1.96 -21.69 -3.90
C VAL A 219 -0.57 -22.32 -4.03
N LEU A 220 0.12 -22.01 -5.14
CA LEU A 220 1.49 -22.44 -5.40
C LEU A 220 2.44 -21.33 -4.97
N LEU A 221 2.90 -21.42 -3.73
CA LEU A 221 3.95 -20.57 -3.16
C LEU A 221 5.32 -20.89 -3.76
N ASN A 222 6.30 -19.99 -3.60
CA ASN A 222 7.65 -20.14 -4.16
C ASN A 222 7.65 -20.47 -5.67
N THR A 223 6.71 -19.86 -6.40
CA THR A 223 6.50 -20.08 -7.84
C THR A 223 6.52 -18.72 -8.55
N GLN A 224 7.69 -18.35 -9.09
CA GLN A 224 7.89 -17.10 -9.79
C GLN A 224 7.46 -17.25 -11.26
N VAL A 225 6.55 -16.41 -11.75
CA VAL A 225 6.24 -16.38 -13.19
C VAL A 225 7.26 -15.50 -13.90
N LEU A 226 8.03 -16.11 -14.80
CA LEU A 226 9.12 -15.46 -15.52
C LEU A 226 8.67 -14.83 -16.84
N GLU A 227 7.65 -15.42 -17.48
CA GLU A 227 7.20 -15.03 -18.81
C GLU A 227 5.79 -15.56 -19.12
N LEU A 228 5.03 -14.78 -19.89
CA LEU A 228 3.80 -15.21 -20.55
C LEU A 228 4.06 -15.28 -22.06
N THR A 229 4.00 -16.47 -22.63
CA THR A 229 4.12 -16.66 -24.07
C THR A 229 2.76 -16.48 -24.72
N THR A 230 2.69 -15.64 -25.76
CA THR A 230 1.46 -15.31 -26.47
C THR A 230 1.47 -15.91 -27.89
N LEU A 231 0.30 -16.40 -28.31
CA LEU A 231 0.01 -16.76 -29.70
C LEU A 231 -0.74 -15.60 -30.36
N HIS A 232 -0.25 -15.16 -31.51
CA HIS A 232 -0.90 -14.14 -32.31
C HIS A 232 -1.83 -14.76 -33.36
N ALA A 233 -3.01 -14.17 -33.52
CA ALA A 233 -3.93 -14.39 -34.62
C ALA A 233 -4.25 -13.05 -35.30
N ALA A 234 -4.92 -13.10 -36.45
CA ALA A 234 -5.27 -11.90 -37.22
C ALA A 234 -6.12 -10.88 -36.43
N ASP A 235 -6.85 -11.34 -35.41
CA ASP A 235 -7.82 -10.60 -34.61
C ASP A 235 -7.41 -10.42 -33.13
N GLY A 236 -6.20 -10.82 -32.73
CA GLY A 236 -5.76 -10.66 -31.33
C GLY A 236 -4.56 -11.51 -30.91
N PHE A 237 -4.31 -11.56 -29.61
CA PHE A 237 -3.34 -12.46 -29.00
C PHE A 237 -3.96 -13.22 -27.83
N ALA A 238 -3.44 -14.40 -27.54
CA ALA A 238 -3.88 -15.25 -26.42
C ALA A 238 -2.67 -15.84 -25.70
N VAL A 239 -2.75 -16.01 -24.38
CA VAL A 239 -1.69 -16.70 -23.63
C VAL A 239 -1.71 -18.18 -23.99
N GLU A 240 -0.57 -18.71 -24.43
CA GLU A 240 -0.38 -20.13 -24.73
C GLU A 240 0.30 -20.86 -23.58
N GLN A 241 1.20 -20.17 -22.86
CA GLN A 241 2.05 -20.80 -21.87
C GLN A 241 2.45 -19.80 -20.78
N ILE A 242 2.43 -20.28 -19.54
CA ILE A 242 2.99 -19.59 -18.38
C ILE A 242 4.31 -20.28 -18.06
N MET A 243 5.42 -19.55 -18.22
CA MET A 243 6.74 -20.01 -17.80
C MET A 243 6.97 -19.56 -16.37
N CYS A 244 7.17 -20.52 -15.47
CA CYS A 244 7.48 -20.24 -14.08
C CYS A 244 8.72 -20.99 -13.61
N GLU A 245 9.33 -20.50 -12.54
CA GLU A 245 10.36 -21.20 -11.80
C GLU A 245 9.80 -21.63 -10.45
N ARG A 246 10.01 -22.89 -10.10
CA ARG A 246 9.64 -23.45 -8.80
C ARG A 246 10.80 -24.28 -8.29
N SER A 247 11.25 -24.03 -7.05
CA SER A 247 12.38 -24.76 -6.46
C SER A 247 13.64 -24.74 -7.36
N ASN A 248 13.95 -23.59 -7.98
CA ASN A 248 15.05 -23.40 -8.93
C ASN A 248 15.00 -24.31 -10.17
N SER A 249 13.80 -24.78 -10.53
CA SER A 249 13.57 -25.59 -11.73
C SER A 249 12.55 -24.89 -12.63
N PRO A 250 12.80 -24.79 -13.95
CA PRO A 250 11.85 -24.21 -14.88
C PRO A 250 10.65 -25.15 -15.08
N HIS A 251 9.46 -24.57 -15.05
CA HIS A 251 8.20 -25.24 -15.29
C HIS A 251 7.40 -24.48 -16.35
N ALA A 252 6.74 -25.26 -17.20
CA ALA A 252 5.90 -24.77 -18.29
C ALA A 252 4.46 -25.20 -18.02
N ILE A 253 3.56 -24.24 -17.84
CA ILE A 253 2.13 -24.50 -17.73
C ILE A 253 1.50 -24.14 -19.07
N ARG A 254 1.03 -25.16 -19.80
CA ARG A 254 0.27 -24.95 -21.04
C ARG A 254 -1.12 -24.41 -20.72
N VAL A 255 -1.49 -23.32 -21.37
CA VAL A 255 -2.79 -22.67 -21.26
C VAL A 255 -3.63 -23.06 -22.47
N THR A 256 -4.80 -23.64 -22.23
CA THR A 256 -5.73 -24.04 -23.28
C THR A 256 -6.66 -22.91 -23.64
N SER A 257 -7.36 -23.06 -24.76
CA SER A 257 -8.32 -22.09 -25.26
C SER A 257 -9.49 -21.82 -24.26
N SER A 258 -9.76 -22.76 -23.35
CA SER A 258 -10.80 -22.62 -22.33
C SER A 258 -10.34 -21.98 -21.02
N ASP A 259 -9.04 -21.77 -20.83
CA ASP A 259 -8.51 -21.31 -19.56
C ASP A 259 -8.52 -19.77 -19.46
N LEU A 260 -8.36 -19.23 -18.26
CA LEU A 260 -8.25 -17.79 -18.03
C LEU A 260 -6.95 -17.47 -17.29
N VAL A 261 -6.34 -16.32 -17.61
CA VAL A 261 -5.13 -15.86 -16.94
C VAL A 261 -5.36 -14.45 -16.41
N PHE A 262 -5.08 -14.23 -15.14
CA PHE A 262 -5.14 -12.93 -14.47
C PHE A 262 -3.73 -12.60 -14.00
N ALA A 263 -3.23 -11.41 -14.32
CA ALA A 263 -1.90 -11.01 -13.91
C ALA A 263 -1.94 -9.69 -13.14
N THR A 264 -1.33 -9.70 -11.95
CA THR A 264 -0.97 -8.47 -11.25
C THR A 264 0.35 -7.97 -11.82
N LEU A 265 0.30 -6.96 -12.67
CA LEU A 265 1.47 -6.45 -13.39
C LEU A 265 2.19 -5.39 -12.55
N GLY A 266 3.47 -5.57 -12.26
CA GLY A 266 4.25 -4.69 -11.37
C GLY A 266 3.72 -4.64 -9.93
N SER A 267 4.56 -4.20 -9.00
CA SER A 267 4.22 -4.18 -7.57
C SER A 267 4.93 -3.04 -6.85
N MET A 268 4.18 -2.34 -6.01
CA MET A 268 4.67 -1.23 -5.19
C MET A 268 5.60 -1.69 -4.06
N THR A 269 5.52 -2.96 -3.67
CA THR A 269 6.36 -3.57 -2.62
C THR A 269 7.42 -4.51 -3.17
N GLU A 270 7.58 -4.57 -4.48
CA GLU A 270 8.70 -5.26 -5.13
C GLU A 270 10.04 -4.62 -4.73
N GLY A 271 11.09 -5.42 -4.58
CA GLY A 271 12.42 -4.90 -4.22
C GLY A 271 12.50 -4.26 -2.83
N SER A 272 11.53 -4.53 -1.94
CA SER A 272 11.56 -4.03 -0.55
C SER A 272 12.71 -4.68 0.23
N HIS A 273 13.46 -3.87 0.98
CA HIS A 273 14.56 -4.34 1.80
C HIS A 273 14.36 -3.92 3.26
N PHE A 274 14.57 -4.85 4.19
CA PHE A 274 14.46 -4.60 5.62
C PHE A 274 15.83 -4.38 6.26
N GLY A 275 15.93 -3.37 7.11
CA GLY A 275 17.05 -3.17 8.02
C GLY A 275 16.86 -3.95 9.32
N ALA A 276 17.34 -3.37 10.42
CA ALA A 276 17.15 -3.85 11.78
C ALA A 276 17.34 -2.68 12.77
N MET A 277 17.21 -2.99 14.07
CA MET A 277 17.44 -2.00 15.13
C MET A 277 18.81 -1.30 14.99
N ASP A 278 19.86 -2.04 14.64
CA ASP A 278 21.24 -1.54 14.52
C ASP A 278 21.83 -1.74 13.11
N ARG A 279 20.97 -1.84 12.08
CA ARG A 279 21.38 -1.95 10.66
C ARG A 279 20.42 -1.17 9.75
N PRO A 280 20.90 -0.32 8.83
CA PRO A 280 20.02 0.39 7.90
C PRO A 280 19.37 -0.58 6.90
N ALA A 281 18.28 -0.13 6.29
CA ALA A 281 17.65 -0.81 5.16
C ALA A 281 18.33 -0.36 3.86
N ILE A 282 19.02 -1.28 3.17
CA ILE A 282 19.82 -0.95 1.98
C ILE A 282 19.06 -1.39 0.73
N LEU A 283 18.82 -0.47 -0.21
CA LEU A 283 18.27 -0.80 -1.52
C LEU A 283 19.27 -1.58 -2.36
N ASP A 284 18.81 -2.65 -3.00
CA ASP A 284 19.54 -3.26 -4.10
C ASP A 284 19.26 -2.50 -5.40
N ALA A 285 20.24 -1.72 -5.86
CA ALA A 285 20.13 -0.92 -7.08
C ALA A 285 20.06 -1.76 -8.36
N ASN A 286 20.36 -3.07 -8.30
CA ASN A 286 20.41 -3.95 -9.48
C ASN A 286 19.16 -4.82 -9.65
N SER A 287 18.21 -4.76 -8.72
CA SER A 287 17.00 -5.58 -8.78
C SER A 287 15.86 -4.79 -9.41
N ASP A 288 15.58 -5.09 -10.69
CA ASP A 288 14.36 -4.64 -11.36
C ASP A 288 13.08 -5.21 -10.71
N GLY A 289 13.21 -6.30 -9.93
CA GLY A 289 12.09 -7.01 -9.33
C GLY A 289 11.32 -7.91 -10.31
N SER A 290 10.79 -9.03 -9.81
CA SER A 290 10.18 -10.07 -10.65
C SER A 290 8.91 -9.58 -11.36
N ALA A 291 8.04 -8.87 -10.64
CA ALA A 291 6.74 -8.40 -11.12
C ALA A 291 6.89 -7.34 -12.23
N TRP A 292 7.93 -6.49 -12.12
CA TRP A 292 8.26 -5.52 -13.16
C TRP A 292 8.92 -6.17 -14.36
N SER A 293 9.84 -7.13 -14.15
CA SER A 293 10.44 -7.90 -15.25
C SER A 293 9.39 -8.61 -16.09
N LEU A 294 8.40 -9.25 -15.45
CA LEU A 294 7.28 -9.89 -16.14
C LEU A 294 6.50 -8.88 -17.00
N TRP A 295 6.19 -7.70 -16.44
CA TRP A 295 5.46 -6.66 -17.17
C TRP A 295 6.28 -6.09 -18.33
N LYS A 296 7.58 -5.80 -18.13
CA LYS A 296 8.50 -5.33 -19.19
C LYS A 296 8.56 -6.31 -20.36
N LYS A 297 8.70 -7.61 -20.09
CA LYS A 297 8.72 -8.64 -21.14
C LYS A 297 7.40 -8.71 -21.91
N LEU A 298 6.27 -8.60 -21.21
CA LEU A 298 4.95 -8.60 -21.84
C LEU A 298 4.75 -7.36 -22.73
N ALA A 299 5.04 -6.17 -22.20
CA ALA A 299 4.90 -4.90 -22.92
C ALA A 299 5.84 -4.80 -24.14
N ALA A 300 7.04 -5.36 -24.06
CA ALA A 300 7.99 -5.38 -25.18
C ALA A 300 7.48 -6.18 -26.39
N ARG A 301 6.63 -7.18 -26.15
CA ARG A 301 6.03 -8.01 -27.22
C ARG A 301 4.68 -7.47 -27.66
N GLU A 302 3.94 -6.89 -26.73
CA GLU A 302 2.53 -6.53 -26.90
C GLU A 302 2.32 -5.08 -26.43
N PRO A 303 2.40 -4.08 -27.33
CA PRO A 303 2.34 -2.66 -26.96
C PRO A 303 1.06 -2.23 -26.21
N ASP A 304 -0.05 -2.95 -26.41
CA ASP A 304 -1.32 -2.73 -25.70
C ASP A 304 -1.23 -2.99 -24.18
N TRP A 305 -0.13 -3.59 -23.71
CA TRP A 305 0.11 -3.84 -22.29
C TRP A 305 0.72 -2.65 -21.55
N GLY A 306 0.88 -1.52 -22.23
CA GLY A 306 1.31 -0.27 -21.66
C GLY A 306 2.81 -0.16 -21.46
N ASN A 307 3.23 0.76 -20.59
CA ASN A 307 4.60 1.19 -20.46
C ASN A 307 5.09 1.00 -19.01
N PRO A 308 5.61 -0.19 -18.65
CA PRO A 308 6.12 -0.45 -17.30
C PRO A 308 7.25 0.50 -16.89
N GLU A 309 8.11 0.91 -17.83
CA GLU A 309 9.26 1.78 -17.54
C GLU A 309 8.86 3.14 -16.99
N ASN A 310 7.67 3.63 -17.35
CA ASN A 310 7.08 4.83 -16.76
C ASN A 310 6.96 4.76 -15.23
N PHE A 311 6.86 3.54 -14.69
CA PHE A 311 6.61 3.31 -13.28
C PHE A 311 7.81 2.65 -12.57
N SER A 312 8.60 1.84 -13.27
CA SER A 312 9.74 1.12 -12.69
C SER A 312 11.07 1.86 -12.81
N SER A 313 11.23 2.79 -13.75
CA SER A 313 12.55 3.37 -14.04
C SER A 313 12.86 4.67 -13.27
N HIS A 314 11.99 5.04 -12.32
CA HIS A 314 12.08 6.29 -11.57
C HIS A 314 12.06 6.04 -10.05
N ILE A 315 12.97 5.20 -9.56
CA ILE A 315 13.08 4.82 -8.14
C ILE A 315 13.22 6.04 -7.24
N GLU A 316 14.08 7.01 -7.58
CA GLU A 316 14.27 8.22 -6.78
C GLU A 316 12.97 9.03 -6.60
N ALA A 317 12.06 8.99 -7.57
CA ALA A 317 10.79 9.69 -7.51
C ALA A 317 9.65 8.86 -6.87
N SER A 318 9.88 7.56 -6.63
CA SER A 318 8.86 6.62 -6.16
C SER A 318 9.20 5.90 -4.85
N LYS A 319 10.45 5.98 -4.38
CA LYS A 319 10.92 5.38 -3.13
C LYS A 319 10.48 6.18 -1.91
N TRP A 320 10.21 5.47 -0.83
CA TRP A 320 10.25 6.01 0.53
C TRP A 320 10.56 4.89 1.52
N LEU A 321 10.69 5.26 2.80
CA LEU A 321 11.08 4.35 3.87
C LEU A 321 9.99 4.35 4.95
N SER A 322 9.53 3.16 5.28
CA SER A 322 8.67 2.90 6.43
C SER A 322 9.47 2.28 7.57
N PHE A 323 8.88 2.20 8.76
CA PHE A 323 9.42 1.43 9.86
C PHE A 323 8.29 0.91 10.75
N THR A 324 8.50 -0.27 11.32
CA THR A 324 7.62 -0.84 12.35
C THR A 324 8.41 -0.93 13.63
N THR A 325 7.83 -0.47 14.74
CA THR A 325 8.49 -0.53 16.04
C THR A 325 7.65 -1.35 17.01
N THR A 326 8.29 -2.38 17.57
CA THR A 326 7.77 -3.21 18.64
C THR A 326 8.35 -2.73 19.97
N LEU A 327 7.53 -2.50 20.98
CA LEU A 327 7.96 -2.02 22.29
C LEU A 327 7.55 -2.97 23.40
N HIS A 328 8.47 -3.19 24.35
CA HIS A 328 8.25 -3.93 25.59
C HIS A 328 8.13 -2.98 26.79
N THR A 329 7.58 -1.79 26.54
CA THR A 329 7.34 -0.75 27.56
C THR A 329 6.20 0.14 27.12
N SER A 330 5.35 0.55 28.05
CA SER A 330 4.25 1.50 27.78
C SER A 330 4.73 2.94 27.66
N THR A 331 5.98 3.26 28.08
CA THR A 331 6.52 4.62 28.17
C THR A 331 6.25 5.47 26.93
N PHE A 332 6.44 4.92 25.74
CA PHE A 332 6.21 5.63 24.48
C PHE A 332 4.71 5.88 24.24
N PHE A 333 3.88 4.84 24.32
CA PHE A 333 2.44 4.91 24.09
C PHE A 333 1.74 5.82 25.10
N ASP A 334 2.12 5.73 26.38
CA ASP A 334 1.65 6.63 27.44
C ASP A 334 2.01 8.08 27.13
N SER A 335 3.26 8.34 26.70
CA SER A 335 3.69 9.69 26.34
C SER A 335 2.93 10.24 25.14
N ILE A 336 2.68 9.44 24.10
CA ILE A 336 1.87 9.89 22.95
C ILE A 336 0.44 10.16 23.36
N ARG A 337 -0.18 9.30 24.17
CA ARG A 337 -1.54 9.54 24.69
C ARG A 337 -1.60 10.85 25.47
N ASP A 338 -0.63 11.09 26.36
CA ASP A 338 -0.60 12.30 27.19
C ASP A 338 -0.34 13.56 26.35
N LEU A 339 0.49 13.48 25.30
CA LEU A 339 0.78 14.59 24.39
C LEU A 339 -0.36 14.92 23.43
N THR A 340 -1.14 13.91 23.01
CA THR A 340 -2.13 14.05 21.93
C THR A 340 -3.57 14.02 22.41
N GLY A 341 -3.83 13.46 23.58
CA GLY A 341 -5.18 13.20 24.09
C GLY A 341 -5.95 12.12 23.33
N ASN A 342 -5.31 11.36 22.42
CA ASN A 342 -5.91 10.22 21.75
C ASN A 342 -5.46 8.90 22.40
N ALA A 343 -6.38 7.96 22.59
CA ALA A 343 -6.00 6.58 22.83
C ALA A 343 -5.44 5.93 21.55
N PRO A 344 -4.58 4.90 21.66
CA PRO A 344 -4.14 4.12 20.50
C PRO A 344 -5.32 3.64 19.65
N GLY A 345 -5.26 3.88 18.34
CA GLY A 345 -6.33 3.57 17.38
C GLY A 345 -7.27 4.73 17.04
N GLU A 346 -7.41 5.74 17.90
CA GLU A 346 -8.35 6.85 17.69
C GLU A 346 -7.77 7.95 16.78
N GLY A 347 -6.47 8.22 16.89
CA GLY A 347 -5.85 9.44 16.36
C GLY A 347 -5.45 9.40 14.88
N GLY A 348 -5.39 8.21 14.27
CA GLY A 348 -4.84 8.04 12.92
C GLY A 348 -3.35 8.41 12.85
N LEU A 349 -2.92 9.03 11.74
CA LEU A 349 -1.52 9.46 11.59
C LEU A 349 -1.26 10.83 12.21
N ILE A 350 -0.10 10.94 12.86
CA ILE A 350 0.47 12.18 13.39
C ILE A 350 1.63 12.56 12.46
N THR A 351 1.54 13.72 11.83
CA THR A 351 2.59 14.24 10.95
C THR A 351 3.43 15.29 11.67
N PHE A 352 4.73 15.32 11.39
CA PHE A 352 5.65 16.35 11.87
C PHE A 352 6.07 17.25 10.70
N PRO A 353 5.34 18.35 10.41
CA PRO A 353 5.60 19.18 9.22
C PRO A 353 6.96 19.86 9.22
N GLU A 354 7.54 20.07 10.41
CA GLU A 354 8.84 20.70 10.63
C GLU A 354 10.00 19.69 10.61
N SER A 355 9.69 18.40 10.41
CA SER A 355 10.71 17.38 10.21
C SER A 355 11.30 17.51 8.80
N ASN A 356 12.63 17.51 8.71
CA ASN A 356 13.36 17.44 7.44
C ASN A 356 13.00 16.18 6.64
N TRP A 357 12.60 15.12 7.36
CA TRP A 357 12.13 13.87 6.75
C TRP A 357 10.65 13.93 6.34
N LEU A 358 9.89 14.92 6.83
CA LEU A 358 8.42 14.91 6.80
C LEU A 358 7.88 13.56 7.31
N VAL A 359 8.36 13.15 8.49
CA VAL A 359 7.99 11.88 9.12
C VAL A 359 6.55 11.92 9.64
N SER A 360 5.87 10.79 9.60
CA SER A 360 4.57 10.55 10.23
C SER A 360 4.57 9.22 10.98
N ILE A 361 3.87 9.16 12.11
CA ILE A 361 3.67 7.94 12.91
C ILE A 361 2.19 7.64 13.10
N VAL A 362 1.87 6.36 13.25
CA VAL A 362 0.52 5.83 13.48
C VAL A 362 0.59 4.85 14.63
N LEU A 363 -0.19 5.10 15.67
CA LEU A 363 -0.36 4.19 16.80
C LEU A 363 -1.73 3.51 16.64
N PRO A 364 -1.79 2.33 15.99
CA PRO A 364 -3.05 1.60 15.85
C PRO A 364 -3.55 1.12 17.21
N HIS A 365 -4.79 0.66 17.24
CA HIS A 365 -5.32 -0.08 18.39
C HIS A 365 -4.42 -1.28 18.71
N GLN A 366 -4.23 -1.56 20.00
CA GLN A 366 -3.44 -2.68 20.50
C GLN A 366 -4.38 -3.73 21.12
N PRO A 367 -4.22 -5.03 20.82
CA PRO A 367 -3.22 -5.61 19.93
C PRO A 367 -3.48 -5.28 18.45
N HIS A 368 -2.43 -5.03 17.69
CA HIS A 368 -2.50 -4.79 16.24
C HIS A 368 -2.22 -6.05 15.41
N PHE A 369 -1.50 -7.01 15.98
CA PHE A 369 -1.34 -8.37 15.45
C PHE A 369 -2.16 -9.33 16.30
N MET A 370 -2.76 -10.35 15.68
CA MET A 370 -3.66 -11.27 16.38
C MET A 370 -2.97 -11.99 17.55
N ASP A 371 -1.71 -12.37 17.38
CA ASP A 371 -0.90 -13.10 18.37
C ASP A 371 0.00 -12.16 19.21
N GLN A 372 -0.28 -10.85 19.21
CA GLN A 372 0.49 -9.89 19.97
C GLN A 372 0.25 -10.05 21.48
N PRO A 373 1.30 -10.32 22.28
CA PRO A 373 1.13 -10.55 23.71
C PRO A 373 0.80 -9.25 24.45
N GLN A 374 0.17 -9.40 25.62
CA GLN A 374 -0.08 -8.30 26.54
C GLN A 374 1.25 -7.64 26.96
N GLY A 375 1.27 -6.31 27.04
CA GLY A 375 2.46 -5.54 27.43
C GLY A 375 3.48 -5.35 26.31
N VAL A 376 3.17 -5.80 25.09
CA VAL A 376 3.90 -5.44 23.88
C VAL A 376 3.01 -4.53 23.04
N ASP A 377 3.55 -3.39 22.62
CA ASP A 377 2.88 -2.44 21.75
C ASP A 377 3.58 -2.35 20.39
N VAL A 378 2.82 -2.11 19.32
CA VAL A 378 3.35 -1.95 17.97
C VAL A 378 2.82 -0.68 17.33
N PHE A 379 3.73 0.15 16.83
CA PHE A 379 3.37 1.30 16.00
C PHE A 379 4.12 1.29 14.67
N TRP A 380 3.59 2.02 13.71
CA TRP A 380 4.15 2.13 12.38
C TRP A 380 4.43 3.59 12.04
N GLY A 381 5.44 3.85 11.23
CA GLY A 381 5.68 5.19 10.72
C GLY A 381 6.42 5.19 9.41
N TYR A 382 6.56 6.38 8.84
CA TYR A 382 7.23 6.56 7.56
C TYR A 382 7.62 8.01 7.29
N SER A 383 8.43 8.21 6.25
CA SER A 383 8.93 9.52 5.80
C SER A 383 8.74 9.69 4.30
N LEU A 384 8.50 10.93 3.87
CA LEU A 384 8.44 11.28 2.45
C LEU A 384 9.78 11.82 1.92
N PHE A 385 10.69 12.29 2.79
CA PHE A 385 11.97 12.87 2.40
C PHE A 385 13.13 12.10 3.04
N ILE A 386 13.43 10.93 2.48
CA ILE A 386 14.38 9.99 3.09
C ILE A 386 15.86 10.33 2.85
N ASP A 387 16.15 11.16 1.85
CA ASP A 387 17.52 11.54 1.47
C ASP A 387 17.98 12.83 2.18
N GLN A 388 17.13 13.44 3.02
CA GLN A 388 17.45 14.67 3.76
C GLN A 388 18.05 14.36 5.14
N PRO A 389 19.07 15.09 5.61
CA PRO A 389 19.57 14.96 6.97
C PRO A 389 18.49 15.23 8.03
N GLY A 390 18.36 14.36 9.02
CA GLY A 390 17.42 14.53 10.14
C GLY A 390 17.72 15.78 10.98
N ASN A 391 16.71 16.24 11.71
CA ASN A 391 16.79 17.34 12.65
C ASN A 391 17.66 16.99 13.87
N PHE A 392 17.67 15.74 14.35
CA PHE A 392 18.40 15.32 15.55
C PHE A 392 19.57 14.37 15.26
N VAL A 393 19.38 13.38 14.37
CA VAL A 393 20.42 12.39 14.01
C VAL A 393 21.42 12.92 12.99
N LYS A 394 21.07 13.97 12.23
CA LYS A 394 21.94 14.61 11.21
C LYS A 394 22.41 13.68 10.08
N LYS A 395 21.67 12.60 9.80
CA LYS A 395 21.87 11.70 8.66
C LYS A 395 20.61 11.61 7.80
N PRO A 396 20.73 11.33 6.48
CA PRO A 396 19.62 10.88 5.67
C PRO A 396 18.90 9.69 6.31
N MET A 397 17.57 9.69 6.33
CA MET A 397 16.81 8.57 6.90
C MET A 397 17.12 7.23 6.22
N ALA A 398 17.41 7.25 4.91
CA ALA A 398 17.83 6.07 4.15
C ALA A 398 19.12 5.41 4.69
N GLU A 399 19.96 6.17 5.40
CA GLU A 399 21.20 5.69 6.02
C GLU A 399 21.06 5.41 7.53
N CYS A 400 19.85 5.56 8.07
CA CYS A 400 19.58 5.37 9.49
C CYS A 400 19.22 3.92 9.81
N THR A 401 19.75 3.46 10.94
CA THR A 401 19.30 2.25 11.65
C THR A 401 17.94 2.49 12.32
N GLY A 402 17.28 1.42 12.77
CA GLY A 402 16.04 1.56 13.56
C GLY A 402 16.21 2.39 14.83
N ARG A 403 17.35 2.26 15.52
CA ARG A 403 17.70 3.04 16.72
C ARG A 403 17.78 4.53 16.43
N GLU A 404 18.38 4.89 15.32
CA GLU A 404 18.53 6.28 14.89
C GLU A 404 17.18 6.87 14.46
N ILE A 405 16.35 6.10 13.73
CA ILE A 405 14.98 6.53 13.41
C ILE A 405 14.19 6.80 14.69
N MET A 406 14.26 5.91 15.68
CA MET A 406 13.61 6.14 16.97
C MET A 406 14.17 7.35 17.72
N THR A 407 15.47 7.59 17.64
CA THR A 407 16.12 8.76 18.25
C THR A 407 15.58 10.07 17.64
N GLU A 408 15.41 10.12 16.32
CA GLU A 408 14.82 11.27 15.63
C GLU A 408 13.37 11.52 16.09
N ILE A 409 12.56 10.47 16.18
CA ILE A 409 11.15 10.55 16.61
C ILE A 409 11.06 11.07 18.06
N MET A 410 11.88 10.52 18.96
CA MET A 410 11.93 10.97 20.36
C MET A 410 12.34 12.45 20.47
N GLY A 411 13.25 12.90 19.59
CA GLY A 411 13.66 14.30 19.49
C GLY A 411 12.50 15.21 19.09
N HIS A 412 11.75 14.86 18.05
CA HIS A 412 10.59 15.62 17.59
C HIS A 412 9.49 15.71 18.66
N LEU A 413 9.28 14.63 19.41
CA LEU A 413 8.32 14.56 20.51
C LEU A 413 8.76 15.29 21.79
N ARG A 414 10.00 15.80 21.84
CA ARG A 414 10.61 16.41 23.04
C ARG A 414 10.65 15.48 24.26
N LEU A 415 10.88 14.18 24.04
CA LEU A 415 10.92 13.14 25.09
C LEU A 415 12.34 12.69 25.43
N SER A 416 13.31 13.60 25.41
CA SER A 416 14.74 13.29 25.55
C SER A 416 15.08 12.51 26.83
N GLU A 417 14.38 12.79 27.92
CA GLU A 417 14.54 12.14 29.22
C GLU A 417 14.06 10.69 29.25
N LYS A 418 13.17 10.29 28.32
CA LYS A 418 12.64 8.93 28.19
C LYS A 418 13.34 8.10 27.12
N THR A 419 14.18 8.73 26.30
CA THR A 419 14.84 8.09 25.13
C THR A 419 15.61 6.83 25.51
N THR A 420 16.42 6.85 26.57
CA THR A 420 17.22 5.69 26.97
C THR A 420 16.35 4.49 27.36
N ASP A 421 15.27 4.71 28.12
CA ASP A 421 14.33 3.66 28.50
C ASP A 421 13.67 3.04 27.27
N VAL A 422 13.11 3.88 26.38
CA VAL A 422 12.42 3.43 25.15
C VAL A 422 13.37 2.68 24.24
N LEU A 423 14.57 3.22 23.94
CA LEU A 423 15.54 2.58 23.03
C LEU A 423 16.12 1.27 23.55
N SER A 424 16.11 1.05 24.87
CA SER A 424 16.54 -0.20 25.49
C SER A 424 15.50 -1.32 25.40
N LYS A 425 14.23 -0.96 25.13
CA LYS A 425 13.07 -1.88 25.15
C LYS A 425 12.27 -1.85 23.85
N CYS A 426 12.85 -1.37 22.75
CA CYS A 426 12.20 -1.37 21.45
C CYS A 426 13.02 -2.07 20.37
N ILE A 427 12.31 -2.66 19.40
CA ILE A 427 12.86 -3.20 18.17
C ILE A 427 12.21 -2.41 17.03
N CYS A 428 12.98 -1.52 16.41
CA CYS A 428 12.56 -0.74 15.24
C CYS A 428 13.17 -1.34 13.97
N ILE A 429 12.32 -1.74 13.02
CA ILE A 429 12.74 -2.36 11.76
C ILE A 429 12.36 -1.41 10.61
N PRO A 430 13.34 -0.73 10.00
CA PRO A 430 13.09 0.06 8.80
C PRO A 430 12.90 -0.83 7.57
N CYS A 431 12.08 -0.38 6.64
CA CYS A 431 11.87 -1.00 5.34
C CYS A 431 11.89 0.05 4.24
N ILE A 432 12.90 -0.02 3.38
CA ILE A 432 13.01 0.82 2.19
C ILE A 432 12.34 0.12 1.01
N MET A 433 11.51 0.86 0.29
CA MET A 433 10.69 0.31 -0.79
C MET A 433 10.90 1.17 -2.05
N PRO A 434 11.46 0.63 -3.14
CA PRO A 434 11.85 1.44 -4.29
C PRO A 434 10.68 1.92 -5.15
N PHE A 435 9.55 1.20 -5.15
CA PHE A 435 8.42 1.45 -6.07
C PHE A 435 7.12 1.83 -5.36
N ILE A 436 7.20 2.19 -4.09
CA ILE A 436 6.03 2.30 -3.19
C ILE A 436 5.05 3.42 -3.56
N THR A 437 5.51 4.43 -4.31
CA THR A 437 4.64 5.46 -4.93
C THR A 437 4.71 5.44 -6.45
N SER A 438 5.17 4.34 -7.06
CA SER A 438 5.27 4.19 -8.52
C SER A 438 3.93 4.44 -9.22
N GLN A 439 2.81 4.06 -8.61
CA GLN A 439 1.46 4.32 -9.11
C GLN A 439 1.08 5.80 -9.26
N PHE A 440 1.81 6.71 -8.61
CA PHE A 440 1.59 8.15 -8.65
C PHE A 440 2.51 8.88 -9.63
N LEU A 441 3.44 8.19 -10.29
CA LEU A 441 4.32 8.83 -11.25
C LEU A 441 3.51 9.42 -12.43
N PRO A 442 3.88 10.61 -12.94
CA PRO A 442 3.21 11.20 -14.09
C PRO A 442 3.12 10.23 -15.26
N ARG A 443 1.95 10.19 -15.92
CA ARG A 443 1.64 9.19 -16.93
C ARG A 443 0.73 9.75 -18.02
N SER A 444 0.79 9.15 -19.19
CA SER A 444 -0.14 9.38 -20.30
C SER A 444 -1.21 8.29 -20.37
N GLN A 445 -2.23 8.52 -21.19
CA GLN A 445 -3.09 7.45 -21.68
C GLN A 445 -2.23 6.41 -22.41
N GLY A 446 -2.50 5.12 -22.16
CA GLY A 446 -1.73 4.01 -22.72
C GLY A 446 -0.63 3.47 -21.80
N ASP A 447 -0.07 4.26 -20.88
CA ASP A 447 1.00 3.74 -19.98
C ASP A 447 0.50 2.61 -19.07
N ARG A 448 -0.77 2.65 -18.66
CA ARG A 448 -1.42 1.53 -17.97
C ARG A 448 -2.29 0.76 -18.96
N PRO A 449 -2.21 -0.58 -19.00
CA PRO A 449 -3.11 -1.37 -19.81
C PRO A 449 -4.53 -1.30 -19.25
N ALA A 450 -5.51 -1.39 -20.15
CA ALA A 450 -6.89 -1.63 -19.73
C ALA A 450 -6.99 -2.96 -18.96
N ILE A 451 -8.01 -3.08 -18.10
CA ILE A 451 -8.28 -4.34 -17.36
C ILE A 451 -8.39 -5.51 -18.35
N ILE A 452 -9.01 -5.28 -19.50
CA ILE A 452 -9.05 -6.20 -20.63
C ILE A 452 -8.62 -5.41 -21.87
N PRO A 453 -7.38 -5.58 -22.39
CA PRO A 453 -6.91 -4.88 -23.58
C PRO A 453 -7.79 -5.15 -24.81
N SER A 454 -7.97 -4.16 -25.70
CA SER A 454 -8.89 -4.26 -26.83
C SER A 454 -8.59 -5.46 -27.74
N ARG A 455 -7.32 -5.71 -28.06
CA ARG A 455 -6.89 -6.86 -28.87
C ARG A 455 -6.96 -8.21 -28.13
N SER A 456 -7.18 -8.21 -26.82
CA SER A 456 -7.52 -9.44 -26.07
C SER A 456 -9.02 -9.77 -26.13
N LYS A 457 -9.88 -8.80 -26.47
CA LYS A 457 -11.33 -8.99 -26.64
C LYS A 457 -11.72 -9.44 -28.05
N GLU A 458 -10.96 -9.05 -29.06
CA GLU A 458 -11.33 -9.25 -30.47
C GLU A 458 -11.03 -10.64 -31.01
N SER A 459 -10.37 -11.50 -30.23
CA SER A 459 -10.30 -12.94 -30.47
C SER A 459 -11.72 -13.53 -30.43
N ARG A 460 -12.38 -13.64 -31.59
CA ARG A 460 -13.64 -14.40 -31.77
C ARG A 460 -13.45 -15.90 -31.58
N LEU A 461 -12.23 -16.35 -31.35
CA LEU A 461 -11.91 -17.68 -30.89
C LEU A 461 -12.09 -17.74 -29.38
N HIS A 462 -12.85 -18.72 -28.90
CA HIS A 462 -12.90 -19.21 -27.52
C HIS A 462 -11.49 -19.37 -26.93
N ARG A 463 -10.86 -18.31 -26.39
CA ARG A 463 -9.43 -18.25 -25.99
C ARG A 463 -9.21 -17.43 -24.70
N PRO A 464 -8.10 -17.64 -23.96
CA PRO A 464 -7.85 -17.00 -22.66
C PRO A 464 -7.70 -15.49 -22.76
N ILE A 465 -8.47 -14.78 -21.95
CA ILE A 465 -8.36 -13.33 -21.77
C ILE A 465 -7.38 -13.06 -20.64
N LEU A 466 -6.25 -12.42 -20.92
CA LEU A 466 -5.36 -11.88 -19.89
C LEU A 466 -6.00 -10.62 -19.30
N ARG A 467 -6.18 -10.59 -17.97
CA ARG A 467 -6.71 -9.41 -17.27
C ARG A 467 -5.67 -8.76 -16.36
N ASN A 468 -5.58 -7.44 -16.39
CA ASN A 468 -4.76 -6.66 -15.46
C ASN A 468 -5.50 -6.51 -14.11
N GLY A 469 -4.85 -6.92 -13.02
CA GLY A 469 -5.39 -6.85 -11.66
C GLY A 469 -5.12 -5.55 -10.88
N ARG A 470 -4.54 -4.52 -11.52
CA ARG A 470 -4.21 -3.24 -10.87
C ARG A 470 -5.40 -2.42 -10.40
#